data_AF-Q9VF86-F1
#
_entry.id   AF-Q9VF86-F1
#
_cell.length_a   1.000
_cell.length_b   1.000
_cell.length_c   1.000
_cell.angle_alpha   90.00
_cell.angle_beta   90.00
_cell.angle_gamma   90.00
#
_symmetry.space_group_name_H-M   'P 1'
#
loop_
_entity.id
_entity.type
_entity.pdbx_description
1 polymer ?
#
loop_
_entity_poly.entity_id
_entity_poly.type
_entity_poly.pdbx_seq_one_letter_code
_entity_poly.pdbx_strand_id
1 'polypeptide(L)'
;MKYFGGVEGGATHSRLVICDESGQSVGATSGLGTNHWGIGIPECARRIADMVERAKEEAGIPKETPLTSLGLSLSGCEQEATNRELEQELRTTFPGLAQNYAVSSDTMGSMYTASSIGGMVLISGTGSNCLLRNPDGSTSNCGGWGNFLGDEGSAWYISYRAVKVVFDHMDNFEQSAAPVEKTWSLIKEHFSLETRLDMLPHCYAKFDKPFFANLCKKLSQNAENGDELARSLFREAGVHLARMILALLPNVHQDLVKSGDLSVVCVGSVWSSWDLLQEAFISELAKTTIDFDLKLVRITKSSAYGACYLGADSADFDLPRNYADNVTVLYTYTDPRKKAKATNGCNC
;
A
#
# COMPACT_ATOMS: atom_id res chain seq x y z
N MET A 1 -13.59 29.43 8.85
CA MET A 1 -12.72 28.27 9.09
C MET A 1 -12.67 27.47 7.80
N LYS A 2 -11.47 27.16 7.33
CA LYS A 2 -11.25 26.26 6.18
C LYS A 2 -11.17 24.81 6.65
N TYR A 3 -11.65 23.87 5.84
CA TYR A 3 -11.60 22.43 6.14
C TYR A 3 -11.01 21.67 4.95
N PHE A 4 -10.08 20.77 5.23
CA PHE A 4 -9.30 20.02 4.23
C PHE A 4 -9.55 18.54 4.44
N GLY A 5 -10.18 17.89 3.46
CA GLY A 5 -10.41 16.45 3.48
C GLY A 5 -9.25 15.70 2.83
N GLY A 6 -8.96 14.52 3.34
CA GLY A 6 -8.00 13.60 2.77
C GLY A 6 -8.51 12.17 2.83
N VAL A 7 -8.39 11.43 1.74
CA VAL A 7 -8.83 10.04 1.62
C VAL A 7 -7.64 9.14 1.30
N GLU A 8 -7.43 8.14 2.15
CA GLU A 8 -6.64 6.95 1.86
C GLU A 8 -7.58 5.87 1.34
N GLY A 9 -7.38 5.45 0.09
CA GLY A 9 -8.27 4.50 -0.58
C GLY A 9 -7.58 3.22 -1.01
N GLY A 10 -7.81 2.11 -0.31
CA GLY A 10 -7.36 0.79 -0.75
C GLY A 10 -8.44 0.01 -1.50
N ALA A 11 -8.10 -1.19 -1.96
CA ALA A 11 -9.08 -2.12 -2.54
C ALA A 11 -10.03 -2.74 -1.50
N THR A 12 -9.57 -2.91 -0.25
CA THR A 12 -10.37 -3.56 0.82
C THR A 12 -11.07 -2.55 1.73
N HIS A 13 -10.39 -1.47 2.10
CA HIS A 13 -10.92 -0.45 3.00
C HIS A 13 -10.37 0.93 2.63
N SER A 14 -11.04 1.97 3.11
CA SER A 14 -10.61 3.36 2.98
C SER A 14 -10.70 4.07 4.32
N ARG A 15 -9.95 5.17 4.47
CA ARG A 15 -9.99 6.07 5.61
C ARG A 15 -10.08 7.50 5.12
N LEU A 16 -10.84 8.32 5.83
CA LEU A 16 -10.94 9.74 5.58
C LEU A 16 -10.63 10.52 6.85
N VAL A 17 -9.92 11.63 6.70
CA VAL A 17 -9.69 12.62 7.77
C VAL A 17 -10.09 14.00 7.23
N ILE A 18 -10.66 14.84 8.10
CA ILE A 18 -10.86 16.27 7.86
C ILE A 18 -9.97 17.03 8.83
N CYS A 19 -9.10 17.88 8.29
CA CYS A 19 -8.29 18.82 9.06
C CYS A 19 -8.89 20.23 9.00
N ASP A 20 -8.78 20.99 10.09
CA ASP A 20 -8.99 22.44 10.05
C ASP A 20 -7.73 23.18 9.56
N GLU A 21 -7.79 24.52 9.49
CA GLU A 21 -6.68 25.38 9.07
C GLU A 21 -5.44 25.35 9.97
N SER A 22 -5.55 24.78 11.18
CA SER A 22 -4.40 24.55 12.08
C SER A 22 -3.71 23.20 11.85
N GLY A 23 -4.23 22.38 10.92
CA GLY A 23 -3.74 21.03 10.65
C GLY A 23 -4.29 19.97 11.61
N GLN A 24 -5.19 20.35 12.53
CA GLN A 24 -5.77 19.43 13.50
C GLN A 24 -6.92 18.64 12.89
N SER A 25 -6.94 17.33 13.12
CA SER A 25 -8.04 16.46 12.70
C SER A 25 -9.30 16.78 13.51
N VAL A 26 -10.36 17.22 12.83
CA VAL A 26 -11.67 17.54 13.42
C VAL A 26 -12.74 16.49 13.14
N GLY A 27 -12.51 15.58 12.20
CA GLY A 27 -13.37 14.44 11.92
C GLY A 27 -12.61 13.35 11.19
N ALA A 28 -12.97 12.09 11.41
CA ALA A 28 -12.30 10.95 10.79
C ALA A 28 -13.26 9.77 10.65
N THR A 29 -13.23 9.11 9.50
CA THR A 29 -14.05 7.92 9.32
C THR A 29 -13.38 6.84 8.49
N SER A 30 -14.00 5.68 8.47
CA SER A 30 -13.61 4.57 7.61
C SER A 30 -14.73 4.23 6.62
N GLY A 31 -14.37 3.51 5.57
CA GLY A 31 -15.31 3.07 4.55
C GLY A 31 -14.80 1.87 3.78
N LEU A 32 -15.62 1.42 2.82
CA LEU A 32 -15.27 0.35 1.90
C LEU A 32 -14.12 0.76 0.98
N GLY A 33 -13.51 -0.21 0.30
CA GLY A 33 -12.48 0.06 -0.69
C GLY A 33 -12.94 0.99 -1.82
N THR A 34 -12.02 1.75 -2.39
CA THR A 34 -12.28 2.80 -3.39
C THR A 34 -11.47 2.60 -4.68
N ASN A 35 -10.98 1.37 -4.92
CA ASN A 35 -10.33 1.05 -6.18
C ASN A 35 -11.36 1.02 -7.33
N HIS A 36 -11.35 2.05 -8.16
CA HIS A 36 -12.35 2.25 -9.22
C HIS A 36 -12.29 1.18 -10.32
N TRP A 37 -11.16 0.51 -10.54
CA TRP A 37 -11.07 -0.59 -11.52
C TRP A 37 -11.95 -1.78 -11.12
N GLY A 38 -12.16 -1.99 -9.81
CA GLY A 38 -13.01 -3.07 -9.31
C GLY A 38 -14.49 -2.71 -9.17
N ILE A 39 -14.81 -1.44 -8.88
CA ILE A 39 -16.17 -1.01 -8.50
C ILE A 39 -16.82 -0.01 -9.46
N GLY A 40 -16.05 0.56 -10.39
CA GLY A 40 -16.46 1.65 -11.26
C GLY A 40 -16.33 3.03 -10.61
N ILE A 41 -16.15 4.05 -11.46
CA ILE A 41 -15.99 5.46 -11.05
C ILE A 41 -17.22 5.98 -10.27
N PRO A 42 -18.49 5.74 -10.68
CA PRO A 42 -19.65 6.26 -9.94
C PRO A 42 -19.75 5.71 -8.50
N GLU A 43 -19.51 4.41 -8.32
CA GLU A 43 -19.53 3.80 -6.99
C GLU A 43 -18.35 4.26 -6.13
N CYS A 44 -17.17 4.47 -6.73
CA CYS A 44 -16.02 5.08 -6.06
C CYS A 44 -16.36 6.49 -5.53
N ALA A 45 -16.91 7.35 -6.40
CA ALA A 45 -17.33 8.70 -6.04
C ALA A 45 -18.40 8.68 -4.93
N ARG A 46 -19.39 7.78 -5.01
CA ARG A 46 -20.42 7.61 -3.97
C ARG A 46 -19.83 7.21 -2.62
N ARG A 47 -18.86 6.28 -2.58
CA ARG A 47 -18.18 5.87 -1.34
C ARG A 47 -17.36 7.01 -0.74
N ILE A 48 -16.70 7.81 -1.56
CA ILE A 48 -15.97 9.00 -1.12
C ILE A 48 -16.93 10.02 -0.52
N ALA A 49 -18.02 10.34 -1.22
CA ALA A 49 -19.01 11.30 -0.75
C ALA A 49 -19.66 10.88 0.58
N ASP A 50 -20.02 9.60 0.72
CA ASP A 50 -20.53 9.03 1.97
C ASP A 50 -19.54 9.20 3.14
N MET A 51 -18.25 8.92 2.92
CA MET A 51 -17.23 9.13 3.95
C MET A 51 -17.09 10.61 4.33
N VAL A 52 -17.13 11.53 3.36
CA VAL A 52 -17.04 12.97 3.61
C VAL A 52 -18.23 13.43 4.44
N GLU A 53 -19.46 13.03 4.08
CA GLU A 53 -20.66 13.42 4.83
C GLU A 53 -20.62 12.93 6.27
N ARG A 54 -20.23 11.66 6.50
CA ARG A 54 -20.11 11.10 7.85
C ARG A 54 -19.01 11.77 8.69
N ALA A 55 -17.87 12.09 8.10
CA ALA A 55 -16.81 12.80 8.82
C ALA A 55 -17.17 14.27 9.10
N LYS A 56 -17.94 14.92 8.21
CA LYS A 56 -18.49 16.26 8.47
C LYS A 56 -19.48 16.25 9.63
N GLU A 57 -20.35 15.24 9.69
CA GLU A 57 -21.29 15.06 10.80
C GLU A 57 -20.55 14.90 12.13
N GLU A 58 -19.53 14.03 12.19
CA GLU A 58 -18.68 13.87 13.38
C GLU A 58 -17.98 15.18 13.79
N ALA A 59 -17.51 15.97 12.81
CA ALA A 59 -16.85 17.25 13.03
C ALA A 59 -17.80 18.41 13.34
N GLY A 60 -19.13 18.21 13.29
CA GLY A 60 -20.12 19.28 13.43
C GLY A 60 -20.11 20.29 12.27
N ILE A 61 -19.59 19.91 11.11
CA ILE A 61 -19.54 20.76 9.91
C ILE A 61 -20.88 20.62 9.17
N PRO A 62 -21.61 21.72 8.88
CA PRO A 62 -22.87 21.66 8.15
C PRO A 62 -22.73 20.94 6.80
N LYS A 63 -23.72 20.11 6.44
CA LYS A 63 -23.74 19.35 5.18
C LYS A 63 -23.55 20.23 3.95
N GLU A 64 -24.08 21.45 3.95
CA GLU A 64 -23.96 22.41 2.84
C GLU A 64 -22.62 23.14 2.75
N THR A 65 -21.75 23.03 3.76
CA THR A 65 -20.42 23.67 3.75
C THR A 65 -19.43 22.82 2.94
N PRO A 66 -19.00 23.22 1.73
CA PRO A 66 -18.02 22.45 0.98
C PRO A 66 -16.66 22.48 1.69
N LEU A 67 -15.92 21.38 1.61
CA LEU A 67 -14.51 21.38 2.01
C LEU A 67 -13.73 22.35 1.10
N THR A 68 -12.71 23.03 1.65
CA THR A 68 -11.80 23.87 0.87
C THR A 68 -11.07 23.03 -0.20
N SER A 69 -10.68 21.82 0.17
CA SER A 69 -10.13 20.83 -0.76
C SER A 69 -10.44 19.41 -0.29
N LEU A 70 -10.41 18.47 -1.23
CA LEU A 70 -10.43 17.03 -0.96
C LEU A 70 -9.29 16.35 -1.72
N GLY A 71 -8.26 15.93 -0.98
CA GLY A 71 -7.20 15.10 -1.53
C GLY A 71 -7.60 13.62 -1.51
N LEU A 72 -7.33 12.91 -2.59
CA LEU A 72 -7.67 11.52 -2.82
C LEU A 72 -6.40 10.77 -3.19
N SER A 73 -5.91 9.92 -2.30
CA SER A 73 -4.78 9.03 -2.56
C SER A 73 -5.28 7.60 -2.57
N LEU A 74 -5.63 7.11 -3.77
CA LEU A 74 -6.40 5.89 -3.96
C LEU A 74 -5.64 4.90 -4.84
N SER A 75 -5.70 3.61 -4.49
CA SER A 75 -5.23 2.52 -5.33
C SER A 75 -5.96 2.53 -6.68
N GLY A 76 -5.22 2.43 -7.79
CA GLY A 76 -5.77 2.50 -9.14
C GLY A 76 -5.75 3.90 -9.76
N CYS A 77 -5.44 4.95 -8.99
CA CYS A 77 -5.41 6.35 -9.45
C CYS A 77 -4.01 6.81 -9.90
N GLU A 78 -3.36 6.02 -10.76
CA GLU A 78 -2.04 6.33 -11.30
C GLU A 78 -2.09 7.17 -12.59
N GLN A 79 -3.16 7.03 -13.39
CA GLN A 79 -3.29 7.69 -14.69
C GLN A 79 -4.11 8.98 -14.59
N GLU A 80 -3.53 10.09 -15.02
CA GLU A 80 -4.15 11.43 -14.99
C GLU A 80 -5.53 11.48 -15.68
N ALA A 81 -5.72 10.75 -16.79
CA ALA A 81 -7.00 10.70 -17.49
C ALA A 81 -8.12 10.14 -16.59
N THR A 82 -7.89 8.99 -15.95
CA THR A 82 -8.87 8.36 -15.06
C THR A 82 -9.05 9.14 -13.76
N ASN A 83 -7.99 9.80 -13.28
CA ASN A 83 -8.06 10.71 -12.14
C ASN A 83 -9.02 11.89 -12.42
N ARG A 84 -8.97 12.45 -13.63
CA ARG A 84 -9.91 13.50 -14.07
C ARG A 84 -11.33 12.99 -14.23
N GLU A 85 -11.53 11.75 -14.70
CA GLU A 85 -12.86 11.14 -14.75
C GLU A 85 -13.48 11.03 -13.35
N LEU A 86 -12.70 10.60 -12.35
CA LEU A 86 -13.15 10.53 -10.96
C LEU A 86 -13.47 11.92 -10.39
N GLU A 87 -12.60 12.91 -10.62
CA GLU A 87 -12.86 14.30 -10.20
C GLU A 87 -14.14 14.84 -10.85
N GLN A 88 -14.32 14.63 -12.15
CA GLN A 88 -15.50 15.10 -12.87
C GLN A 88 -16.78 14.46 -12.35
N GLU A 89 -16.77 13.16 -12.05
CA GLU A 89 -17.89 12.46 -11.43
C GLU A 89 -18.23 13.07 -10.05
N LEU A 90 -17.23 13.31 -9.20
CA LEU A 90 -17.43 13.95 -7.89
C LEU A 90 -18.03 15.36 -8.03
N ARG A 91 -17.51 16.17 -8.95
CA ARG A 91 -18.03 17.53 -9.19
C ARG A 91 -19.45 17.54 -9.74
N THR A 92 -19.79 16.57 -10.59
CA THR A 92 -21.11 16.51 -11.25
C THR A 92 -22.17 15.97 -10.29
N THR A 93 -21.86 14.87 -9.60
CA THR A 93 -22.82 14.15 -8.76
C THR A 93 -22.90 14.71 -7.34
N PHE A 94 -21.81 15.33 -6.85
CA PHE A 94 -21.71 15.90 -5.50
C PHE A 94 -21.11 17.32 -5.51
N PRO A 95 -21.75 18.32 -6.16
CA PRO A 95 -21.16 19.65 -6.39
C PRO A 95 -20.83 20.45 -5.11
N GLY A 96 -21.46 20.12 -3.98
CA GLY A 96 -21.20 20.74 -2.68
C GLY A 96 -20.14 20.04 -1.82
N LEU A 97 -19.44 19.02 -2.35
CA LEU A 97 -18.55 18.19 -1.55
C LEU A 97 -17.24 18.91 -1.19
N ALA A 98 -16.55 19.45 -2.19
CA ALA A 98 -15.32 20.21 -2.03
C ALA A 98 -15.13 21.24 -3.17
N GLN A 99 -14.40 22.32 -2.90
CA GLN A 99 -14.09 23.37 -3.87
C GLN A 99 -12.97 22.91 -4.82
N ASN A 100 -11.92 22.31 -4.27
CA ASN A 100 -10.75 21.80 -4.99
C ASN A 100 -10.55 20.31 -4.75
N TYR A 101 -9.92 19.63 -5.71
CA TYR A 101 -9.61 18.22 -5.61
C TYR A 101 -8.15 17.99 -6.01
N ALA A 102 -7.51 17.03 -5.36
CA ALA A 102 -6.22 16.50 -5.78
C ALA A 102 -6.33 14.99 -5.82
N VAL A 103 -6.16 14.37 -6.99
CA VAL A 103 -6.31 12.92 -7.16
C VAL A 103 -4.95 12.31 -7.49
N SER A 104 -4.53 11.33 -6.70
CA SER A 104 -3.24 10.66 -6.80
C SER A 104 -3.36 9.18 -6.48
N SER A 105 -2.29 8.43 -6.77
CA SER A 105 -2.17 7.06 -6.27
C SER A 105 -2.05 7.05 -4.74
N ASP A 106 -2.35 5.90 -4.15
CA ASP A 106 -2.15 5.60 -2.73
C ASP A 106 -0.69 5.77 -2.29
N THR A 107 0.28 5.46 -3.15
CA THR A 107 1.71 5.66 -2.85
C THR A 107 2.05 7.12 -2.53
N MET A 108 1.40 8.08 -3.20
CA MET A 108 1.66 9.51 -2.96
C MET A 108 1.14 9.97 -1.60
N GLY A 109 -0.09 9.59 -1.23
CA GLY A 109 -0.64 9.90 0.09
C GLY A 109 0.22 9.32 1.21
N SER A 110 0.66 8.06 1.07
CA SER A 110 1.55 7.44 2.04
C SER A 110 2.91 8.14 2.13
N MET A 111 3.49 8.54 0.99
CA MET A 111 4.74 9.30 0.95
C MET A 111 4.59 10.63 1.70
N TYR A 112 3.55 11.39 1.39
CA TYR A 112 3.31 12.71 1.96
C TYR A 112 2.86 12.66 3.43
N THR A 113 2.40 11.51 3.93
CA THR A 113 2.25 11.32 5.39
C THR A 113 3.61 11.17 6.08
N ALA A 114 4.60 10.56 5.42
CA ALA A 114 5.89 10.22 6.02
C ALA A 114 7.00 11.27 5.80
N SER A 115 6.97 11.99 4.67
CA SER A 115 8.07 12.86 4.26
C SER A 115 7.61 13.94 3.26
N SER A 116 8.06 15.18 3.46
CA SER A 116 7.86 16.28 2.49
C SER A 116 8.83 16.23 1.31
N ILE A 117 10.01 15.62 1.47
CA ILE A 117 11.08 15.66 0.47
C ILE A 117 11.04 14.48 -0.50
N GLY A 118 10.13 13.52 -0.30
CA GLY A 118 10.10 12.26 -1.02
C GLY A 118 10.76 11.12 -0.22
N GLY A 119 11.12 10.06 -0.92
CA GLY A 119 11.45 8.76 -0.33
C GLY A 119 11.05 7.63 -1.26
N MET A 120 11.07 6.41 -0.73
CA MET A 120 10.45 5.26 -1.39
C MET A 120 9.24 4.81 -0.58
N VAL A 121 8.15 4.44 -1.25
CA VAL A 121 6.99 3.78 -0.65
C VAL A 121 6.90 2.39 -1.24
N LEU A 122 6.72 1.39 -0.39
CA LEU A 122 6.52 0.01 -0.78
C LEU A 122 5.22 -0.53 -0.15
N ILE A 123 4.19 -0.58 -0.98
CA ILE A 123 2.87 -1.11 -0.64
C ILE A 123 2.89 -2.64 -0.78
N SER A 124 2.46 -3.32 0.27
CA SER A 124 2.08 -4.72 0.26
C SER A 124 0.80 -4.92 1.09
N GLY A 125 -0.33 -4.78 0.41
CA GLY A 125 -1.68 -4.98 0.92
C GLY A 125 -2.44 -5.96 0.03
N THR A 126 -3.67 -5.61 -0.37
CA THR A 126 -4.44 -6.40 -1.36
C THR A 126 -3.67 -6.58 -2.66
N GLY A 127 -3.00 -5.52 -3.12
CA GLY A 127 -2.00 -5.56 -4.19
C GLY A 127 -0.64 -5.07 -3.69
N SER A 128 0.31 -4.89 -4.60
CA SER A 128 1.62 -4.31 -4.30
C SER A 128 2.04 -3.26 -5.31
N ASN A 129 2.76 -2.24 -4.82
CA ASN A 129 3.26 -1.14 -5.62
C ASN A 129 4.50 -0.54 -4.93
N CYS A 130 5.52 -0.19 -5.69
CA CYS A 130 6.70 0.51 -5.19
C CYS A 130 6.91 1.79 -5.99
N LEU A 131 7.05 2.92 -5.29
CA LEU A 131 7.29 4.21 -5.92
C LEU A 131 8.41 4.96 -5.20
N LEU A 132 9.39 5.39 -5.97
CA LEU A 132 10.41 6.35 -5.59
C LEU A 132 9.95 7.74 -6.01
N ARG A 133 10.07 8.71 -5.10
CA ARG A 133 9.97 10.13 -5.40
C ARG A 133 11.22 10.84 -4.89
N ASN A 134 11.92 11.50 -5.79
CA ASN A 134 13.11 12.28 -5.46
C ASN A 134 12.75 13.74 -5.07
N PRO A 135 13.66 14.47 -4.40
CA PRO A 135 13.44 15.87 -4.03
C PRO A 135 13.20 16.83 -5.20
N ASP A 136 13.72 16.51 -6.38
CA ASP A 136 13.50 17.27 -7.62
C ASP A 136 12.12 17.02 -8.27
N GLY A 137 11.31 16.14 -7.67
CA GLY A 137 9.98 15.76 -8.15
C GLY A 137 9.98 14.61 -9.16
N SER A 138 11.14 14.12 -9.60
CA SER A 138 11.20 12.93 -10.45
C SER A 138 10.68 11.69 -9.71
N THR A 139 9.99 10.83 -10.44
CA THR A 139 9.41 9.58 -9.91
C THR A 139 9.85 8.37 -10.72
N SER A 140 9.88 7.21 -10.07
CA SER A 140 10.10 5.91 -10.73
C SER A 140 9.32 4.85 -9.96
N ASN A 141 8.71 3.90 -10.66
CA ASN A 141 7.86 2.88 -10.05
C ASN A 141 8.24 1.45 -10.47
N CYS A 142 7.96 0.50 -9.58
CA CYS A 142 8.10 -0.94 -9.82
C CYS A 142 6.89 -1.65 -9.20
N GLY A 143 6.15 -2.41 -10.00
CA GLY A 143 4.85 -2.96 -9.60
C GLY A 143 3.71 -1.95 -9.77
N GLY A 144 2.57 -2.22 -9.14
CA GLY A 144 1.34 -1.45 -9.33
C GLY A 144 0.55 -1.79 -10.59
N TRP A 145 0.90 -2.87 -11.29
CA TRP A 145 0.28 -3.27 -12.57
C TRP A 145 -0.96 -4.16 -12.43
N GLY A 146 -1.42 -4.37 -11.19
CA GLY A 146 -2.57 -5.22 -10.88
C GLY A 146 -2.28 -6.72 -11.01
N ASN A 147 -3.29 -7.53 -10.70
CA ASN A 147 -3.11 -8.95 -10.43
C ASN A 147 -2.84 -9.81 -11.67
N PHE A 148 -3.08 -9.29 -12.87
CA PHE A 148 -2.78 -10.03 -14.09
C PHE A 148 -1.33 -9.84 -14.55
N LEU A 149 -0.71 -8.70 -14.22
CA LEU A 149 0.62 -8.30 -14.70
C LEU A 149 1.65 -8.08 -13.59
N GLY A 150 1.25 -8.19 -12.32
CA GLY A 150 2.13 -7.98 -11.18
C GLY A 150 1.47 -8.38 -9.85
N ASP A 151 1.47 -7.45 -8.89
CA ASP A 151 1.08 -7.66 -7.49
C ASP A 151 2.00 -8.64 -6.72
N GLU A 152 3.20 -8.92 -7.21
CA GLU A 152 4.15 -9.80 -6.53
C GLU A 152 4.44 -9.31 -5.10
N GLY A 153 4.43 -10.24 -4.16
CA GLY A 153 4.63 -9.94 -2.74
C GLY A 153 3.41 -9.40 -2.00
N SER A 154 2.25 -9.24 -2.66
CA SER A 154 0.99 -8.82 -2.05
C SER A 154 0.20 -9.97 -1.41
N ALA A 155 -0.85 -9.62 -0.67
CA ALA A 155 -1.81 -10.59 -0.12
C ALA A 155 -2.56 -11.36 -1.22
N TRP A 156 -2.92 -10.70 -2.33
CA TRP A 156 -3.50 -11.40 -3.48
C TRP A 156 -2.51 -12.43 -4.04
N TYR A 157 -1.25 -12.03 -4.24
CA TYR A 157 -0.23 -12.90 -4.81
C TYR A 157 0.06 -14.12 -3.93
N ILE A 158 0.25 -13.92 -2.62
CA ILE A 158 0.44 -15.01 -1.65
C ILE A 158 -0.74 -15.99 -1.71
N SER A 159 -1.97 -15.48 -1.76
CA SER A 159 -3.19 -16.29 -1.82
C SER A 159 -3.32 -17.04 -3.14
N TYR A 160 -3.05 -16.39 -4.27
CA TYR A 160 -3.02 -17.00 -5.59
C TYR A 160 -1.97 -18.11 -5.68
N ARG A 161 -0.75 -17.86 -5.19
CA ARG A 161 0.34 -18.85 -5.16
C ARG A 161 -0.02 -20.04 -4.28
N ALA A 162 -0.68 -19.83 -3.14
CA ALA A 162 -1.20 -20.92 -2.31
C ALA A 162 -2.13 -21.84 -3.10
N VAL A 163 -3.10 -21.27 -3.82
CA VAL A 163 -4.03 -22.04 -4.67
C VAL A 163 -3.27 -22.76 -5.79
N LYS A 164 -2.36 -22.07 -6.47
CA LYS A 164 -1.58 -22.64 -7.58
C LYS A 164 -0.73 -23.83 -7.14
N VAL A 165 0.05 -23.69 -6.07
CA VAL A 165 0.93 -24.77 -5.56
C VAL A 165 0.11 -26.00 -5.13
N VAL A 166 -1.03 -25.80 -4.46
CA VAL A 166 -1.91 -26.92 -4.08
C VAL A 166 -2.46 -27.63 -5.32
N PHE A 167 -2.95 -26.89 -6.32
CA PHE A 167 -3.52 -27.48 -7.53
C PHE A 167 -2.48 -28.26 -8.33
N ASP A 168 -1.29 -27.68 -8.52
CA ASP A 168 -0.19 -28.33 -9.24
C ASP A 168 0.26 -29.63 -8.56
N HIS A 169 0.36 -29.62 -7.23
CA HIS A 169 0.70 -30.81 -6.45
C HIS A 169 -0.35 -31.90 -6.63
N MET A 170 -1.65 -31.55 -6.55
CA MET A 170 -2.76 -32.49 -6.74
C MET A 170 -2.88 -33.03 -8.17
N ASP A 171 -2.49 -32.24 -9.18
CA ASP A 171 -2.42 -32.68 -10.58
C ASP A 171 -1.17 -33.51 -10.89
N ASN A 172 -0.24 -33.66 -9.93
CA ASN A 172 1.08 -34.21 -10.16
C ASN A 172 1.84 -33.47 -11.29
N PHE A 173 1.60 -32.17 -11.43
CA PHE A 173 2.26 -31.32 -12.42
C PHE A 173 3.56 -30.74 -11.87
N GLU A 174 3.50 -30.10 -10.69
CA GLU A 174 4.66 -29.59 -9.96
C GLU A 174 4.50 -29.92 -8.47
N GLN A 175 5.45 -30.69 -7.94
CA GLN A 175 5.37 -31.20 -6.57
C GLN A 175 5.79 -30.12 -5.56
N SER A 176 4.87 -29.79 -4.64
CA SER A 176 5.19 -28.94 -3.49
C SER A 176 6.31 -29.55 -2.63
N ALA A 177 7.28 -28.73 -2.24
CA ALA A 177 8.36 -29.12 -1.32
C ALA A 177 7.87 -29.31 0.14
N ALA A 178 6.65 -28.88 0.46
CA ALA A 178 6.03 -28.99 1.77
C ALA A 178 4.62 -29.61 1.68
N PRO A 179 4.11 -30.26 2.75
CA PRO A 179 2.76 -30.83 2.76
C PRO A 179 1.69 -29.78 2.44
N VAL A 180 0.70 -30.14 1.61
CA VAL A 180 -0.30 -29.20 1.08
C VAL A 180 -1.62 -29.22 1.85
N GLU A 181 -1.84 -30.19 2.75
CA GLU A 181 -3.14 -30.54 3.31
C GLU A 181 -3.73 -29.42 4.18
N LYS A 182 -2.89 -28.76 4.98
CA LYS A 182 -3.29 -27.61 5.83
C LYS A 182 -3.73 -26.43 4.97
N THR A 183 -2.92 -26.06 3.97
CA THR A 183 -3.22 -24.98 3.03
C THR A 183 -4.45 -25.31 2.18
N TRP A 184 -4.61 -26.56 1.72
CA TRP A 184 -5.80 -26.99 0.98
C TRP A 184 -7.07 -26.90 1.84
N SER A 185 -7.01 -27.36 3.09
CA SER A 185 -8.15 -27.25 4.03
C SER A 185 -8.56 -25.80 4.22
N LEU A 186 -7.59 -24.89 4.30
CA LEU A 186 -7.82 -23.45 4.43
C LEU A 186 -8.47 -22.84 3.17
N ILE A 187 -8.03 -23.25 1.98
CA ILE A 187 -8.60 -22.81 0.71
C ILE A 187 -10.06 -23.28 0.61
N LYS A 188 -10.33 -24.55 0.94
CA LYS A 188 -11.71 -25.07 0.97
C LYS A 188 -12.61 -24.29 1.91
N GLU A 189 -12.15 -24.00 3.12
CA GLU A 189 -12.92 -23.21 4.09
C GLU A 189 -13.14 -21.78 3.60
N HIS A 190 -12.10 -21.12 3.09
CA HIS A 190 -12.17 -19.72 2.66
C HIS A 190 -13.13 -19.52 1.49
N PHE A 191 -13.05 -20.39 0.47
CA PHE A 191 -13.88 -20.29 -0.73
C PHE A 191 -15.13 -21.18 -0.69
N SER A 192 -15.40 -21.87 0.43
CA SER A 192 -16.52 -22.81 0.57
C SER A 192 -16.54 -23.92 -0.51
N LEU A 193 -15.40 -24.59 -0.70
CA LEU A 193 -15.21 -25.62 -1.74
C LEU A 193 -15.39 -27.02 -1.18
N GLU A 194 -16.00 -27.90 -1.96
CA GLU A 194 -15.97 -29.35 -1.74
C GLU A 194 -14.87 -29.99 -2.59
N THR A 195 -14.73 -29.52 -3.83
CA THR A 195 -13.82 -30.02 -4.86
C THR A 195 -12.98 -28.91 -5.48
N ARG A 196 -11.95 -29.27 -6.27
CA ARG A 196 -11.16 -28.30 -7.04
C ARG A 196 -11.97 -27.56 -8.11
N LEU A 197 -13.05 -28.16 -8.61
CA LEU A 197 -13.90 -27.57 -9.65
C LEU A 197 -14.69 -26.37 -9.12
N ASP A 198 -15.01 -26.36 -7.82
CA ASP A 198 -15.75 -25.27 -7.17
C ASP A 198 -14.94 -23.97 -7.12
N MET A 199 -13.64 -24.03 -7.38
CA MET A 199 -12.78 -22.85 -7.49
C MET A 199 -13.05 -22.04 -8.76
N LEU A 200 -13.52 -22.67 -9.85
CA LEU A 200 -13.68 -22.02 -11.16
C LEU A 200 -14.66 -20.83 -11.12
N PRO A 201 -15.85 -20.92 -10.50
CA PRO A 201 -16.73 -19.76 -10.32
C PRO A 201 -16.04 -18.55 -9.65
N HIS A 202 -15.17 -18.77 -8.66
CA HIS A 202 -14.44 -17.69 -7.99
C HIS A 202 -13.38 -17.07 -8.89
N CYS A 203 -12.75 -17.83 -9.79
CA CYS A 203 -11.75 -17.29 -10.71
C CYS A 203 -12.33 -16.52 -11.89
N TYR A 204 -13.56 -16.84 -12.31
CA TYR A 204 -14.16 -16.27 -13.54
C TYR A 204 -15.42 -15.45 -13.27
N ALA A 205 -16.49 -16.08 -12.79
CA ALA A 205 -17.82 -15.46 -12.73
C ALA A 205 -18.00 -14.53 -11.51
N LYS A 206 -17.28 -14.81 -10.43
CA LYS A 206 -17.41 -14.14 -9.13
C LYS A 206 -16.05 -13.63 -8.62
N PHE A 207 -15.16 -13.25 -9.55
CA PHE A 207 -13.83 -12.79 -9.17
C PHE A 207 -13.92 -11.53 -8.32
N ASP A 208 -13.39 -11.63 -7.10
CA ASP A 208 -13.30 -10.54 -6.12
C ASP A 208 -11.88 -10.56 -5.53
N LYS A 209 -11.05 -9.62 -5.99
CA LYS A 209 -9.64 -9.55 -5.59
C LYS A 209 -9.46 -9.35 -4.07
N PRO A 210 -10.15 -8.41 -3.39
CA PRO A 210 -10.16 -8.33 -1.93
C PRO A 210 -10.54 -9.64 -1.23
N PHE A 211 -11.57 -10.34 -1.71
CA PHE A 211 -11.97 -11.63 -1.14
C PHE A 211 -10.82 -12.65 -1.26
N PHE A 212 -10.25 -12.83 -2.45
CA PHE A 212 -9.07 -13.70 -2.64
C PHE A 212 -7.91 -13.34 -1.71
N ALA A 213 -7.55 -12.05 -1.63
CA ALA A 213 -6.44 -11.57 -0.82
C ALA A 213 -6.65 -11.83 0.68
N ASN A 214 -7.89 -11.92 1.16
CA ASN A 214 -8.19 -12.20 2.56
C ASN A 214 -7.77 -13.61 3.01
N LEU A 215 -7.54 -14.55 2.08
CA LEU A 215 -6.93 -15.85 2.40
C LEU A 215 -5.53 -15.67 3.02
N CYS A 216 -4.77 -14.66 2.61
CA CYS A 216 -3.42 -14.37 3.12
C CYS A 216 -3.37 -14.21 4.64
N LYS A 217 -4.40 -13.62 5.25
CA LYS A 217 -4.48 -13.47 6.71
C LYS A 217 -4.56 -14.83 7.42
N LYS A 218 -5.30 -15.77 6.84
CA LYS A 218 -5.39 -17.13 7.38
C LYS A 218 -4.09 -17.90 7.12
N LEU A 219 -3.43 -17.68 5.98
CA LEU A 219 -2.13 -18.27 5.65
C LEU A 219 -1.03 -17.79 6.62
N SER A 220 -1.02 -16.51 7.00
CA SER A 220 -0.03 -16.01 7.99
C SER A 220 -0.15 -16.73 9.33
N GLN A 221 -1.39 -16.95 9.80
CA GLN A 221 -1.65 -17.70 11.03
C GLN A 221 -1.17 -19.15 10.93
N ASN A 222 -1.39 -19.81 9.79
CA ASN A 222 -0.86 -21.16 9.57
C ASN A 222 0.68 -21.17 9.55
N ALA A 223 1.30 -20.18 8.90
CA ALA A 223 2.75 -20.06 8.82
C ALA A 223 3.41 -19.83 10.20
N GLU A 224 2.78 -19.02 11.05
CA GLU A 224 3.16 -18.82 12.45
C GLU A 224 3.02 -20.13 13.27
N ASN A 225 2.03 -20.96 12.94
CA ASN A 225 1.80 -22.28 13.52
C ASN A 225 2.59 -23.42 12.84
N GLY A 226 3.64 -23.11 12.07
CA GLY A 226 4.56 -24.08 11.49
C GLY A 226 4.08 -24.79 10.21
N ASP A 227 3.12 -24.21 9.47
CA ASP A 227 2.83 -24.64 8.10
C ASP A 227 3.97 -24.18 7.16
N GLU A 228 4.83 -25.12 6.75
CA GLU A 228 6.00 -24.84 5.92
C GLU A 228 5.66 -24.37 4.50
N LEU A 229 4.52 -24.79 3.94
CA LEU A 229 4.06 -24.28 2.66
C LEU A 229 3.66 -22.81 2.81
N ALA A 230 2.88 -22.49 3.84
CA ALA A 230 2.52 -21.10 4.09
C ALA A 230 3.77 -20.24 4.33
N ARG A 231 4.74 -20.70 5.13
CA ARG A 231 6.02 -20.00 5.34
C ARG A 231 6.78 -19.78 4.04
N SER A 232 6.81 -20.76 3.13
CA SER A 232 7.52 -20.62 1.85
C SER A 232 6.90 -19.55 0.95
N LEU A 233 5.58 -19.40 0.95
CA LEU A 233 4.87 -18.35 0.22
C LEU A 233 5.21 -16.94 0.74
N PHE A 234 5.33 -16.76 2.05
CA PHE A 234 5.78 -15.49 2.63
C PHE A 234 7.26 -15.21 2.34
N ARG A 235 8.13 -16.24 2.34
CA ARG A 235 9.53 -16.07 1.89
C ARG A 235 9.60 -15.63 0.43
N GLU A 236 8.80 -16.24 -0.45
CA GLU A 236 8.67 -15.84 -1.85
C GLU A 236 8.25 -14.36 -1.96
N ALA A 237 7.22 -13.95 -1.20
CA ALA A 237 6.77 -12.56 -1.14
C ALA A 237 7.88 -11.60 -0.66
N GLY A 238 8.65 -11.98 0.36
CA GLY A 238 9.78 -11.20 0.87
C GLY A 238 10.85 -10.95 -0.21
N VAL A 239 11.15 -11.96 -1.03
CA VAL A 239 12.07 -11.82 -2.19
C VAL A 239 11.54 -10.81 -3.20
N HIS A 240 10.27 -10.89 -3.58
CA HIS A 240 9.68 -9.96 -4.55
C HIS A 240 9.67 -8.51 -4.04
N LEU A 241 9.32 -8.30 -2.77
CA LEU A 241 9.32 -6.98 -2.15
C LEU A 241 10.73 -6.37 -2.10
N ALA A 242 11.76 -7.17 -1.80
CA ALA A 242 13.14 -6.72 -1.85
C ALA A 242 13.57 -6.34 -3.28
N ARG A 243 13.18 -7.15 -4.28
CA ARG A 243 13.48 -6.86 -5.70
C ARG A 243 12.85 -5.56 -6.18
N MET A 244 11.66 -5.19 -5.70
CA MET A 244 11.04 -3.91 -6.02
C MET A 244 11.90 -2.72 -5.55
N ILE A 245 12.50 -2.82 -4.36
CA ILE A 245 13.44 -1.80 -3.87
C ILE A 245 14.68 -1.77 -4.76
N LEU A 246 15.30 -2.93 -4.98
CA LEU A 246 16.52 -3.06 -5.79
C LEU A 246 16.33 -2.48 -7.20
N ALA A 247 15.17 -2.69 -7.82
CA ALA A 247 14.84 -2.17 -9.14
C ALA A 247 14.82 -0.64 -9.21
N LEU A 248 14.52 0.05 -8.10
CA LEU A 248 14.42 1.50 -8.04
C LEU A 248 15.69 2.18 -7.51
N LEU A 249 16.64 1.44 -6.92
CA LEU A 249 17.90 2.00 -6.42
C LEU A 249 18.68 2.84 -7.46
N PRO A 250 18.77 2.44 -8.75
CA PRO A 250 19.49 3.24 -9.75
C PRO A 250 18.92 4.64 -9.98
N ASN A 251 17.65 4.88 -9.60
CA ASN A 251 16.97 6.16 -9.79
C ASN A 251 17.02 7.06 -8.54
N VAL A 252 17.63 6.60 -7.44
CA VAL A 252 17.70 7.37 -6.17
C VAL A 252 18.63 8.57 -6.33
N HIS A 253 18.07 9.77 -6.14
CA HIS A 253 18.85 11.00 -6.15
C HIS A 253 19.70 11.11 -4.89
N GLN A 254 20.94 11.58 -5.02
CA GLN A 254 21.90 11.68 -3.90
C GLN A 254 21.37 12.51 -2.73
N ASP A 255 20.60 13.56 -3.01
CA ASP A 255 19.98 14.40 -1.97
C ASP A 255 19.06 13.63 -1.04
N LEU A 256 18.44 12.54 -1.52
CA LEU A 256 17.53 11.72 -0.73
C LEU A 256 18.26 10.86 0.31
N VAL A 257 19.57 10.62 0.12
CA VAL A 257 20.40 9.72 0.94
C VAL A 257 21.57 10.44 1.61
N LYS A 258 21.59 11.77 1.60
CA LYS A 258 22.62 12.61 2.25
C LYS A 258 22.81 12.32 3.75
N SER A 259 21.76 11.90 4.44
CA SER A 259 21.80 11.50 5.85
C SER A 259 22.51 10.15 6.07
N GLY A 260 22.77 9.40 5.00
CA GLY A 260 23.23 8.01 5.05
C GLY A 260 22.11 6.97 4.95
N ASP A 261 20.84 7.39 5.00
CA ASP A 261 19.67 6.53 4.99
C ASP A 261 18.74 6.84 3.80
N LEU A 262 18.19 5.82 3.16
CA LEU A 262 16.98 5.92 2.34
C LEU A 262 15.79 5.40 3.15
N SER A 263 14.83 6.29 3.45
CA SER A 263 13.57 5.89 4.07
C SER A 263 12.68 5.15 3.07
N VAL A 264 12.24 3.95 3.44
CA VAL A 264 11.27 3.14 2.68
C VAL A 264 10.01 2.97 3.52
N VAL A 265 8.92 3.60 3.10
CA VAL A 265 7.64 3.58 3.79
C VAL A 265 6.89 2.28 3.42
N CYS A 266 6.87 1.33 4.35
CA CYS A 266 6.18 0.06 4.24
C CYS A 266 4.69 0.23 4.60
N VAL A 267 3.82 0.05 3.61
CA VAL A 267 2.36 0.26 3.74
C VAL A 267 1.60 -1.00 3.38
N GLY A 268 0.52 -1.30 4.10
CA GLY A 268 -0.34 -2.45 3.83
C GLY A 268 -0.18 -3.60 4.82
N SER A 269 -1.18 -4.49 4.84
CA SER A 269 -1.37 -5.48 5.90
C SER A 269 -0.37 -6.64 5.88
N VAL A 270 0.26 -6.94 4.74
CA VAL A 270 1.24 -8.05 4.63
C VAL A 270 2.47 -7.76 5.49
N TRP A 271 2.83 -6.48 5.64
CA TRP A 271 3.93 -6.06 6.52
C TRP A 271 3.73 -6.48 7.97
N SER A 272 2.50 -6.69 8.44
CA SER A 272 2.23 -7.22 9.80
C SER A 272 2.85 -8.60 10.02
N SER A 273 3.15 -9.33 8.94
CA SER A 273 3.84 -10.62 8.96
C SER A 273 5.34 -10.47 8.65
N TRP A 274 5.96 -9.36 9.06
CA TRP A 274 7.38 -9.06 8.82
C TRP A 274 8.31 -10.23 9.18
N ASP A 275 8.08 -10.90 10.31
CA ASP A 275 8.90 -12.05 10.74
C ASP A 275 8.88 -13.23 9.74
N LEU A 276 7.83 -13.35 8.92
CA LEU A 276 7.73 -14.36 7.85
C LEU A 276 8.42 -13.91 6.55
N LEU A 277 8.59 -12.61 6.35
CA LEU A 277 9.20 -12.01 5.16
C LEU A 277 10.71 -11.79 5.32
N GLN A 278 11.12 -11.43 6.54
CA GLN A 278 12.39 -10.77 6.84
C GLN A 278 13.60 -11.55 6.33
N GLU A 279 13.69 -12.84 6.61
CA GLU A 279 14.86 -13.65 6.24
C GLU A 279 15.12 -13.60 4.73
N ALA A 280 14.09 -13.88 3.92
CA ALA A 280 14.20 -13.91 2.46
C ALA A 280 14.38 -12.50 1.88
N PHE A 281 13.69 -11.51 2.45
CA PHE A 281 13.82 -10.11 2.06
C PHE A 281 15.25 -9.60 2.24
N ILE A 282 15.85 -9.81 3.41
CA ILE A 282 17.23 -9.37 3.72
C ILE A 282 18.25 -10.16 2.90
N SER A 283 18.04 -11.46 2.71
CA SER A 283 18.89 -12.30 1.86
C SER A 283 18.91 -11.79 0.41
N GLU A 284 17.75 -11.38 -0.12
CA GLU A 284 17.66 -10.83 -1.46
C GLU A 284 18.35 -9.47 -1.57
N LEU A 285 18.16 -8.56 -0.62
CA LEU A 285 18.86 -7.26 -0.59
C LEU A 285 20.39 -7.44 -0.58
N ALA A 286 20.90 -8.42 0.16
CA ALA A 286 22.34 -8.69 0.27
C ALA A 286 23.02 -9.08 -1.06
N LYS A 287 22.25 -9.44 -2.09
CA LYS A 287 22.78 -9.77 -3.42
C LYS A 287 23.32 -8.55 -4.17
N THR A 288 22.89 -7.34 -3.81
CA THR A 288 23.30 -6.09 -4.47
C THR A 288 23.99 -5.16 -3.48
N THR A 289 25.07 -4.49 -3.87
CA THR A 289 25.73 -3.49 -2.99
C THR A 289 24.85 -2.24 -2.87
N ILE A 290 24.60 -1.79 -1.63
CA ILE A 290 23.81 -0.59 -1.34
C ILE A 290 24.66 0.37 -0.49
N ASP A 291 24.93 1.57 -1.00
CA ASP A 291 25.87 2.52 -0.38
C ASP A 291 25.29 3.29 0.82
N PHE A 292 23.97 3.25 0.99
CA PHE A 292 23.21 3.85 2.09
C PHE A 292 22.39 2.79 2.81
N ASP A 293 21.96 3.08 4.03
CA ASP A 293 21.14 2.18 4.82
C ASP A 293 19.69 2.27 4.31
N LEU A 294 18.99 1.13 4.22
CA LEU A 294 17.56 1.13 3.93
C LEU A 294 16.80 1.14 5.25
N LYS A 295 16.19 2.28 5.57
CA LYS A 295 15.40 2.46 6.78
C LYS A 295 13.94 2.17 6.46
N LEU A 296 13.51 0.94 6.71
CA LEU A 296 12.13 0.53 6.56
C LEU A 296 11.30 1.12 7.70
N VAL A 297 10.30 1.91 7.36
CA VAL A 297 9.42 2.59 8.32
C VAL A 297 7.96 2.22 8.07
N ARG A 298 7.15 2.16 9.12
CA ARG A 298 5.69 2.08 9.02
C ARG A 298 5.09 3.43 9.39
N ILE A 299 4.06 3.83 8.65
CA ILE A 299 3.23 4.96 9.07
C ILE A 299 2.40 4.59 10.30
N THR A 300 2.40 5.47 11.30
CA THR A 300 1.59 5.36 12.54
C THR A 300 0.28 6.14 12.41
N LYS A 301 0.20 7.05 11.44
CA LYS A 301 -1.00 7.81 11.07
C LYS A 301 -1.55 7.31 9.74
N SER A 302 -2.82 7.59 9.50
CA SER A 302 -3.51 7.30 8.23
C SER A 302 -2.79 7.98 7.05
N SER A 303 -2.73 7.32 5.88
CA SER A 303 -2.25 7.98 4.65
C SER A 303 -3.17 9.13 4.22
N ALA A 304 -4.38 9.19 4.80
CA ALA A 304 -5.34 10.28 4.62
C ALA A 304 -4.76 11.65 5.01
N TYR A 305 -3.82 11.72 5.96
CA TYR A 305 -3.16 13.00 6.30
C TYR A 305 -2.30 13.52 5.13
N GLY A 306 -1.52 12.65 4.48
CA GLY A 306 -0.78 12.99 3.28
C GLY A 306 -1.72 13.40 2.14
N ALA A 307 -2.88 12.76 2.02
CA ALA A 307 -3.92 13.20 1.09
C ALA A 307 -4.47 14.59 1.46
N CYS A 308 -4.70 14.91 2.74
CA CYS A 308 -5.06 16.28 3.16
C CYS A 308 -4.00 17.30 2.72
N TYR A 309 -2.71 16.98 2.87
CA TYR A 309 -1.63 17.87 2.45
C TYR A 309 -1.64 18.10 0.93
N LEU A 310 -1.81 17.05 0.14
CA LEU A 310 -1.94 17.17 -1.32
C LEU A 310 -3.16 18.02 -1.73
N GLY A 311 -4.30 17.81 -1.05
CA GLY A 311 -5.50 18.63 -1.25
C GLY A 311 -5.26 20.10 -0.90
N ALA A 312 -4.65 20.38 0.24
CA ALA A 312 -4.34 21.75 0.67
C ALA A 312 -3.36 22.45 -0.30
N ASP A 313 -2.33 21.74 -0.77
CA ASP A 313 -1.40 22.22 -1.78
C ASP A 313 -2.11 22.59 -3.08
N SER A 314 -3.08 21.78 -3.53
CA SER A 314 -3.88 22.10 -4.72
C SER A 314 -4.80 23.31 -4.57
N ALA A 315 -5.07 23.72 -3.32
CA ALA A 315 -5.86 24.91 -2.98
C ALA A 315 -4.97 26.10 -2.57
N ASP A 316 -3.68 26.04 -2.85
CA ASP A 316 -2.67 27.04 -2.48
C ASP A 316 -2.70 27.38 -0.98
N PHE A 317 -2.91 26.37 -0.14
CA PHE A 317 -2.94 26.51 1.31
C PHE A 317 -1.84 25.69 2.00
N ASP A 318 -0.96 26.37 2.72
CA ASP A 318 0.10 25.72 3.51
C ASP A 318 -0.46 25.18 4.83
N LEU A 319 -1.03 23.97 4.76
CA LEU A 319 -1.57 23.28 5.93
C LEU A 319 -0.43 22.82 6.85
N PRO A 320 -0.44 23.14 8.16
CA PRO A 320 0.61 22.70 9.08
C PRO A 320 0.80 21.18 9.06
N ARG A 321 2.05 20.73 8.93
CA ARG A 321 2.43 19.30 8.80
C ARG A 321 3.30 18.87 9.98
N ASN A 322 2.98 17.73 10.60
CA ASN A 322 3.83 17.11 11.61
C ASN A 322 4.27 15.74 11.11
N TYR A 323 5.56 15.58 10.81
CA TYR A 323 6.14 14.31 10.35
C TYR A 323 6.77 13.47 11.48
N ALA A 324 7.16 14.11 12.59
CA ALA A 324 8.00 13.49 13.61
C ALA A 324 7.34 12.26 14.26
N ASP A 325 6.02 12.30 14.43
CA ASP A 325 5.25 11.23 15.06
C ASP A 325 4.60 10.28 14.04
N ASN A 326 4.78 10.51 12.73
CA ASN A 326 4.03 9.81 11.69
C ASN A 326 4.63 8.46 11.31
N VAL A 327 5.84 8.14 11.77
CA VAL A 327 6.54 6.92 11.40
C VAL A 327 7.19 6.22 12.59
N THR A 328 7.23 4.89 12.54
CA THR A 328 8.07 4.07 13.40
C THR A 328 9.00 3.21 12.55
N VAL A 329 10.18 2.89 13.06
CA VAL A 329 11.14 2.04 12.34
C VAL A 329 10.71 0.59 12.46
N LEU A 330 10.50 -0.07 11.33
CA LEU A 330 10.30 -1.52 11.25
C LEU A 330 11.64 -2.25 11.29
N TYR A 331 12.59 -1.81 10.47
CA TYR A 331 13.89 -2.43 10.34
C TYR A 331 14.87 -1.47 9.65
N THR A 332 16.14 -1.50 10.02
CA THR A 332 17.20 -0.80 9.29
C THR A 332 18.16 -1.83 8.70
N TYR A 333 18.23 -1.89 7.38
CA TYR A 333 19.20 -2.71 6.66
C TYR A 333 20.47 -1.89 6.39
N THR A 334 21.59 -2.34 6.95
CA THR A 334 22.92 -1.85 6.62
C THR A 334 23.66 -2.93 5.85
N ASP A 335 24.16 -2.61 4.65
CA ASP A 335 24.95 -3.54 3.86
C ASP A 335 26.21 -4.00 4.66
N PRO A 336 26.42 -5.30 4.89
CA PRO A 336 27.60 -5.80 5.59
C PRO A 336 28.93 -5.38 4.95
N ARG A 337 28.96 -5.16 3.63
CA ARG A 337 30.15 -4.70 2.89
C ARG A 337 30.50 -3.25 3.22
N LYS A 338 29.50 -2.42 3.59
CA LYS A 338 29.70 -1.04 4.07
C LYS A 338 30.37 -1.04 5.45
N LYS A 339 29.94 -1.93 6.35
CA LYS A 339 30.56 -2.08 7.69
C LYS A 339 32.06 -2.40 7.60
N ALA A 340 32.47 -3.26 6.66
CA ALA A 340 33.88 -3.61 6.45
C ALA A 340 34.73 -2.45 5.92
N LYS A 341 34.17 -1.54 5.12
CA LYS A 341 34.87 -0.33 4.65
C LYS A 341 35.08 0.68 5.79
N ALA A 342 34.12 0.84 6.69
CA ALA A 342 34.24 1.74 7.84
C ALA A 342 35.29 1.27 8.86
N THR A 343 35.42 -0.05 9.08
CA THR A 343 36.43 -0.60 10.01
C THR A 343 37.85 -0.56 9.45
N ASN A 344 38.02 -0.70 8.13
CA ASN A 344 39.36 -0.67 7.50
C ASN A 344 39.88 0.75 7.20
N GLY A 345 39.04 1.78 7.37
CA GLY A 345 39.41 3.19 7.21
C GLY A 345 40.09 3.83 8.41
N CYS A 346 40.22 3.11 9.53
CA CYS A 346 40.98 3.55 10.71
C CYS A 346 42.33 2.82 10.74
N ASN A 347 43.23 3.18 9.82
CA ASN A 347 44.64 2.80 9.87
C ASN A 347 45.48 4.08 9.93
N CYS A 348 45.95 4.35 11.14
CA CYS A 348 47.08 5.14 11.61
C CYS A 348 47.74 6.14 10.65
#